data_AF-A0A3E4QPZ1-F1
#
_entry.id   AF-A0A3E4QPZ1-F1
#
_cell.length_a   1.000
_cell.length_b   1.000
_cell.length_c   1.000
_cell.angle_alpha   90.00
_cell.angle_beta   90.00
_cell.angle_gamma   90.00
#
_symmetry.space_group_name_H-M   'P 1'
#
loop_
_entity.id
_entity.type
_entity.pdbx_description
1 polymer ?
#
loop_
_entity_poly.entity_id
_entity_poly.type
_entity_poly.pdbx_seq_one_letter_code
_entity_poly.pdbx_strand_id
1 'polypeptide(L)'
;MNEKDYYAILGVPKDASAKDIQKAFQQKARKLHPDINKAPDAEERFKEVSEAYAVLSDDAKRARYDAMRSGSPFAGAPSQPGSSAGSYGGGFGGFPFGGFPFDAGFGQSRRAASAYNPEEGANVVVEVDLTAAQAKEGAKRAVTYRRYESCSHCHGSGSVSTDHAKTCPTCGGTGSIDVDMASLFGMGVLKMVCPECAGSGRVVADPCPQCGGSGRTAVTSEAVIEFPAGTHDGDVVRIKGMGHAGTNGAAGGDLVGRARVSSERLEGRAANGFYTVGVMLPFLLFSAFTGVFSLFALICLVPLVMGIGMIASDDALHRPSLWWKRGLSQLLNGAVNGLFFALIMVWFTSCTNGLFLSPYRMM
;
A
#
# COMPACT_ATOMS: atom_id res chain seq x y z
N MET A 1 -15.61 -1.48 34.24
CA MET A 1 -14.64 -2.38 33.60
C MET A 1 -14.01 -3.19 34.72
N ASN A 2 -14.32 -4.50 34.80
CA ASN A 2 -13.74 -5.38 35.82
C ASN A 2 -12.27 -5.60 35.47
N GLU A 3 -11.39 -4.84 36.08
CA GLU A 3 -9.94 -4.99 35.91
C GLU A 3 -9.49 -6.27 36.62
N LYS A 4 -9.07 -7.28 35.85
CA LYS A 4 -8.67 -8.59 36.39
C LYS A 4 -7.45 -8.42 37.31
N ASP A 5 -7.53 -8.94 38.53
CA ASP A 5 -6.43 -8.91 39.49
C ASP A 5 -5.50 -10.13 39.30
N TYR A 6 -4.40 -9.95 38.55
CA TYR A 6 -3.46 -11.03 38.25
C TYR A 6 -2.73 -11.58 39.49
N TYR A 7 -2.57 -10.76 40.55
CA TYR A 7 -2.02 -11.24 41.82
C TYR A 7 -3.00 -12.16 42.54
N ALA A 8 -4.30 -11.81 42.53
CA ALA A 8 -5.35 -12.67 43.07
C ALA A 8 -5.51 -13.97 42.26
N ILE A 9 -5.43 -13.88 40.92
CA ILE A 9 -5.50 -15.04 40.01
C ILE A 9 -4.32 -16.00 40.24
N LEU A 10 -3.10 -15.50 40.49
CA LEU A 10 -1.96 -16.34 40.87
C LEU A 10 -1.94 -16.73 42.36
N GLY A 11 -2.70 -16.03 43.21
CA GLY A 11 -2.77 -16.27 44.65
C GLY A 11 -1.49 -15.85 45.38
N VAL A 12 -0.81 -14.82 44.89
CA VAL A 12 0.44 -14.29 45.44
C VAL A 12 0.24 -12.85 45.92
N PRO A 13 0.98 -12.41 46.94
CA PRO A 13 0.92 -11.01 47.37
C PRO A 13 1.61 -10.10 46.33
N LYS A 14 1.32 -8.79 46.37
CA LYS A 14 1.80 -7.82 45.38
C LYS A 14 3.31 -7.61 45.39
N ASP A 15 3.96 -7.88 46.51
CA ASP A 15 5.41 -7.83 46.74
C ASP A 15 6.11 -9.15 46.43
N ALA A 16 5.40 -10.15 45.88
CA ALA A 16 5.97 -11.45 45.54
C ALA A 16 7.18 -11.31 44.59
N SER A 17 8.23 -12.08 44.88
CA SER A 17 9.41 -12.14 44.01
C SER A 17 9.08 -12.90 42.72
N ALA A 18 9.88 -12.69 41.66
CA ALA A 18 9.73 -13.44 40.41
C ALA A 18 9.78 -14.97 40.62
N LYS A 19 10.56 -15.43 41.60
CA LYS A 19 10.65 -16.85 41.99
C LYS A 19 9.36 -17.35 42.63
N ASP A 20 8.71 -16.54 43.46
CA ASP A 20 7.43 -16.90 44.11
C ASP A 20 6.29 -16.94 43.10
N ILE A 21 6.28 -16.00 42.14
CA ILE A 21 5.33 -15.95 41.02
C ILE A 21 5.48 -17.20 40.14
N GLN A 22 6.72 -17.58 39.81
CA GLN A 22 7.00 -18.78 39.04
C GLN A 22 6.57 -20.06 39.77
N LYS A 23 6.83 -20.15 41.08
CA LYS A 23 6.44 -21.30 41.90
C LYS A 23 4.92 -21.42 42.02
N ALA A 24 4.21 -20.31 42.22
CA ALA A 24 2.75 -20.28 42.28
C ALA A 24 2.11 -20.68 40.94
N PHE A 25 2.66 -20.19 39.83
CA PHE A 25 2.23 -20.60 38.49
C PHE A 25 2.40 -22.11 38.27
N GLN A 26 3.57 -22.68 38.58
CA GLN A 26 3.82 -24.11 38.41
C GLN A 26 2.87 -24.98 39.26
N GLN A 27 2.54 -24.53 40.47
CA GLN A 27 1.60 -25.24 41.34
C GLN A 27 0.15 -25.20 40.81
N LYS A 28 -0.30 -24.05 40.27
CA LYS A 28 -1.63 -23.92 39.68
C LYS A 28 -1.73 -24.61 38.32
N ALA A 29 -0.70 -24.50 37.49
CA ALA A 29 -0.62 -25.14 36.18
C ALA A 29 -0.72 -26.67 36.29
N ARG A 30 -0.07 -27.29 37.30
CA ARG A 30 -0.20 -28.73 37.56
C ARG A 30 -1.59 -29.15 38.05
N LYS A 31 -2.29 -28.29 38.80
CA LYS A 31 -3.64 -28.55 39.33
C LYS A 31 -4.75 -28.32 38.30
N LEU A 32 -4.51 -27.43 37.33
CA LEU A 32 -5.47 -27.05 36.29
C LEU A 32 -5.10 -27.62 34.91
N HIS A 33 -4.09 -28.50 34.84
CA HIS A 33 -3.69 -29.11 33.58
C HIS A 33 -4.85 -29.92 32.99
N PRO A 34 -5.17 -29.79 31.68
CA PRO A 34 -6.29 -30.48 31.05
C PRO A 34 -6.24 -32.01 31.15
N ASP A 35 -5.06 -32.58 31.36
CA ASP A 35 -4.89 -34.02 31.56
C ASP A 35 -5.19 -34.50 32.98
N ILE A 36 -5.06 -33.61 33.97
CA ILE A 36 -5.21 -33.93 35.40
C ILE A 36 -6.57 -33.48 35.92
N ASN A 37 -7.10 -32.37 35.41
CA ASN A 37 -8.40 -31.81 35.80
C ASN A 37 -9.33 -31.76 34.59
N LYS A 38 -10.39 -32.58 34.63
CA LYS A 38 -11.40 -32.71 33.56
C LYS A 38 -12.67 -31.87 33.82
N ALA A 39 -12.62 -30.92 34.77
CA ALA A 39 -13.73 -30.02 35.01
C ALA A 39 -13.94 -29.07 33.81
N PRO A 40 -15.19 -28.72 33.48
CA PRO A 40 -15.49 -27.87 32.31
C PRO A 40 -14.95 -26.43 32.44
N ASP A 41 -14.61 -25.99 33.66
CA ASP A 41 -14.05 -24.68 33.97
C ASP A 41 -12.52 -24.68 34.12
N ALA A 42 -11.86 -25.84 33.98
CA ALA A 42 -10.42 -25.96 34.16
C ALA A 42 -9.63 -25.26 33.06
N GLU A 43 -10.11 -25.30 31.81
CA GLU A 43 -9.46 -24.66 30.67
C GLU A 43 -9.49 -23.13 30.78
N GLU A 44 -10.62 -22.56 31.21
CA GLU A 44 -10.78 -21.12 31.40
C GLU A 44 -9.87 -20.61 32.52
N ARG A 45 -9.85 -21.31 33.66
CA ARG A 45 -8.95 -20.97 34.78
C ARG A 45 -7.47 -21.14 34.41
N PHE A 46 -7.14 -22.12 33.57
CA PHE A 46 -5.76 -22.30 33.10
C PHE A 46 -5.31 -21.15 32.18
N LYS A 47 -6.21 -20.67 31.30
CA LYS A 47 -5.97 -19.49 30.46
C LYS A 47 -5.73 -18.24 31.31
N GLU A 48 -6.54 -18.01 32.33
CA GLU A 48 -6.37 -16.86 33.24
C GLU A 48 -5.06 -16.90 34.03
N VAL A 49 -4.67 -18.08 34.52
CA VAL A 49 -3.39 -18.28 35.23
C VAL A 49 -2.19 -18.07 34.32
N SER A 50 -2.30 -18.46 33.05
CA SER A 50 -1.25 -18.27 32.03
C SER A 50 -1.12 -16.80 31.62
N GLU A 51 -2.24 -16.10 31.45
CA GLU A 51 -2.29 -14.65 31.20
C GLU A 51 -1.65 -13.87 32.36
N ALA A 52 -2.01 -14.21 33.60
CA ALA A 52 -1.45 -13.58 34.79
C ALA A 52 0.08 -13.79 34.89
N TYR A 53 0.57 -15.00 34.60
CA TYR A 53 2.01 -15.27 34.61
C TYR A 53 2.75 -14.51 33.51
N ALA A 54 2.22 -14.44 32.28
CA ALA A 54 2.86 -13.75 31.16
C ALA A 54 3.05 -12.24 31.38
N VAL A 55 2.20 -11.63 32.21
CA VAL A 55 2.29 -10.22 32.60
C VAL A 55 3.20 -10.05 33.82
N LEU A 56 3.08 -10.90 34.85
CA LEU A 56 3.79 -10.75 36.11
C LEU A 56 5.21 -11.34 36.12
N SER A 57 5.56 -12.21 35.17
CA SER A 57 6.89 -12.82 35.08
C SER A 57 7.96 -11.89 34.50
N ASP A 58 7.56 -10.86 33.77
CA ASP A 58 8.43 -9.87 33.13
C ASP A 58 8.34 -8.54 33.88
N ASP A 59 9.48 -8.04 34.37
CA ASP A 59 9.51 -6.85 35.23
C ASP A 59 8.96 -5.59 34.53
N ALA A 60 9.18 -5.45 33.22
CA ALA A 60 8.70 -4.30 32.45
C ALA A 60 7.18 -4.36 32.22
N LYS A 61 6.63 -5.56 31.98
CA LYS A 61 5.17 -5.77 31.86
C LYS A 61 4.47 -5.64 33.21
N ARG A 62 5.06 -6.16 34.29
CA ARG A 62 4.56 -6.03 35.66
C ARG A 62 4.48 -4.55 36.08
N ALA A 63 5.54 -3.78 35.83
CA ALA A 63 5.56 -2.35 36.14
C ALA A 63 4.45 -1.56 35.41
N ARG A 64 4.18 -1.89 34.13
CA ARG A 64 3.09 -1.27 33.35
C ARG A 64 1.72 -1.67 33.88
N TYR A 65 1.54 -2.93 34.24
CA TYR A 65 0.30 -3.42 34.85
C TYR A 65 0.01 -2.74 36.19
N ASP A 66 1.01 -2.64 37.06
CA ASP A 66 0.90 -1.97 38.36
C ASP A 66 0.63 -0.45 38.21
N ALA A 67 1.23 0.19 37.21
CA ALA A 67 0.99 1.59 36.87
C ALA A 67 -0.44 1.84 36.34
N MET A 68 -0.93 0.95 35.48
CA MET A 68 -2.29 1.04 34.93
C MET A 68 -3.35 0.89 36.03
N ARG A 69 -3.15 -0.07 36.93
CA ARG A 69 -4.06 -0.37 38.05
C ARG A 69 -4.06 0.70 39.16
N SER A 70 -2.94 1.41 39.34
CA SER A 70 -2.84 2.53 40.30
C SER A 70 -3.46 3.83 39.77
N GLY A 71 -4.09 3.81 38.58
CA GLY A 71 -4.73 4.97 37.98
C GLY A 71 -3.76 5.95 37.31
N SER A 72 -2.48 5.56 37.15
CA SER A 72 -1.46 6.37 36.50
C SER A 72 -0.86 5.60 35.31
N PRO A 73 -1.53 5.60 34.14
CA PRO A 73 -1.09 4.85 32.95
C PRO A 73 0.29 5.27 32.41
N PHE A 74 0.95 6.27 33.02
CA PHE A 74 2.27 6.76 32.66
C PHE A 74 3.36 6.55 33.73
N ALA A 75 3.06 5.92 34.89
CA ALA A 75 4.03 5.81 35.99
C ALA A 75 5.14 4.76 35.79
N GLY A 76 5.07 3.93 34.74
CA GLY A 76 6.05 2.85 34.49
C GLY A 76 6.80 2.94 33.15
N ALA A 77 6.62 4.02 32.39
CA ALA A 77 7.46 4.25 31.21
C ALA A 77 8.78 4.88 31.68
N PRO A 78 9.97 4.35 31.32
CA PRO A 78 11.21 5.07 31.54
C PRO A 78 11.09 6.42 30.82
N SER A 79 10.95 7.48 31.61
CA SER A 79 10.86 8.85 31.14
C SER A 79 12.23 9.27 30.61
N GLN A 80 12.41 9.17 29.30
CA GLN A 80 13.43 9.94 28.63
C GLN A 80 12.90 11.38 28.50
N PRO A 81 13.66 12.42 28.90
CA PRO A 81 13.15 13.78 28.86
C PRO A 81 13.01 14.22 27.40
N GLY A 82 11.78 14.57 27.00
CA GLY A 82 11.52 15.25 25.72
C GLY A 82 10.52 14.54 24.80
N SER A 83 9.25 14.50 25.20
CA SER A 83 8.16 14.34 24.24
C SER A 83 6.85 14.86 24.83
N SER A 84 6.51 16.07 24.38
CA SER A 84 5.23 16.73 24.58
C SER A 84 4.06 15.94 24.00
N ALA A 85 2.94 16.08 24.69
CA ALA A 85 1.59 15.66 24.37
C ALA A 85 1.21 15.65 22.88
N GLY A 86 0.40 14.66 22.51
CA GLY A 86 -0.51 14.72 21.37
C GLY A 86 -0.32 13.60 20.36
N SER A 87 -1.12 12.53 20.47
CA SER A 87 -1.99 12.04 19.39
C SER A 87 -2.66 10.73 19.82
N TYR A 88 -3.95 10.83 20.17
CA TYR A 88 -4.87 9.70 20.14
C TYR A 88 -5.41 9.60 18.71
N GLY A 89 -5.29 8.44 18.06
CA GLY A 89 -6.08 8.17 16.85
C GLY A 89 -5.58 7.02 15.98
N GLY A 90 -6.25 5.86 16.10
CA GLY A 90 -6.49 4.96 14.96
C GLY A 90 -5.74 3.63 14.96
N GLY A 91 -6.46 2.52 15.18
CA GLY A 91 -5.95 1.18 14.92
C GLY A 91 -6.63 0.04 15.68
N PHE A 92 -7.95 0.04 15.83
CA PHE A 92 -8.70 -1.12 16.29
C PHE A 92 -8.90 -2.07 15.10
N GLY A 93 -8.08 -3.12 15.01
CA GLY A 93 -8.20 -4.13 13.97
C GLY A 93 -6.94 -4.98 13.82
N GLY A 94 -6.83 -6.07 14.57
CA GLY A 94 -5.75 -7.05 14.42
C GLY A 94 -5.89 -8.20 15.41
N PHE A 95 -6.00 -9.41 14.89
CA PHE A 95 -6.16 -10.68 15.60
C PHE A 95 -5.20 -10.88 16.79
N PRO A 96 -5.61 -11.54 17.90
CA PRO A 96 -4.79 -11.70 19.11
C PRO A 96 -3.79 -12.86 19.04
N PHE A 97 -3.51 -13.41 17.85
CA PHE A 97 -2.56 -14.50 17.62
C PHE A 97 -1.53 -14.09 16.55
N GLY A 98 -0.45 -13.45 17.00
CA GLY A 98 0.67 -13.05 16.15
C GLY A 98 2.01 -13.23 16.86
N GLY A 99 2.24 -14.40 17.45
CA GLY A 99 3.47 -14.76 18.17
C GLY A 99 4.56 -15.34 17.28
N PHE A 100 4.92 -14.68 16.18
CA PHE A 100 6.13 -15.02 15.42
C PHE A 100 7.26 -14.03 15.76
N PRO A 101 8.49 -14.49 16.05
CA PRO A 101 9.63 -13.64 16.42
C PRO A 101 10.19 -12.82 15.24
N PHE A 102 9.51 -12.80 14.11
CA PHE A 102 9.85 -11.98 12.94
C PHE A 102 9.06 -10.66 12.85
N ASP A 103 7.97 -10.49 13.61
CA ASP A 103 7.10 -9.30 13.49
C ASP A 103 7.40 -8.20 14.53
N ALA A 104 8.19 -8.51 15.56
CA ALA A 104 8.51 -7.57 16.65
C ALA A 104 9.66 -6.58 16.34
N GLY A 105 10.16 -6.52 15.09
CA GLY A 105 11.33 -5.71 14.71
C GLY A 105 11.09 -4.61 13.67
N PHE A 106 9.89 -4.52 13.09
CA PHE A 106 9.64 -3.66 11.92
C PHE A 106 8.61 -2.53 12.13
N GLY A 107 8.07 -2.37 13.34
CA GLY A 107 7.04 -1.38 13.63
C GLY A 107 7.46 -0.21 14.53
N GLN A 108 8.70 -0.17 15.01
CA GLN A 108 9.15 0.97 15.79
C GLN A 108 9.41 2.12 14.82
N SER A 109 8.74 3.25 15.06
CA SER A 109 9.07 4.56 14.53
C SER A 109 10.56 4.84 14.81
N ARG A 110 11.43 4.32 13.94
CA ARG A 110 12.80 4.77 13.83
C ARG A 110 12.66 6.21 13.39
N ARG A 111 13.14 7.14 14.21
CA ARG A 111 13.50 8.48 13.75
C ARG A 111 14.20 8.28 12.42
N ALA A 112 13.54 8.72 11.34
CA ALA A 112 14.02 8.48 9.99
C ALA A 112 15.49 8.91 9.95
N ALA A 113 16.33 7.96 9.53
CA ALA A 113 17.77 8.05 9.60
C ALA A 113 18.23 9.45 9.18
N SER A 114 19.02 10.09 10.04
CA SER A 114 19.78 11.30 9.77
C SER A 114 20.91 11.01 8.76
N ALA A 115 20.62 10.22 7.74
CA ALA A 115 21.55 9.83 6.70
C ALA A 115 21.83 11.06 5.83
N TYR A 116 23.11 11.40 5.68
CA TYR A 116 23.53 12.45 4.78
C TYR A 116 23.63 11.87 3.36
N ASN A 117 22.47 11.74 2.69
CA ASN A 117 22.37 11.31 1.31
C ASN A 117 21.86 12.45 0.42
N PRO A 118 22.60 12.87 -0.62
CA PRO A 118 22.05 13.70 -1.68
C PRO A 118 20.99 12.92 -2.44
N GLU A 119 19.73 13.35 -2.29
CA GLU A 119 18.59 12.78 -3.00
C GLU A 119 17.95 13.86 -3.86
N GLU A 120 17.77 13.54 -5.15
CA GLU A 120 17.03 14.41 -6.05
C GLU A 120 15.58 14.56 -5.58
N GLY A 121 15.02 15.73 -5.84
CA GLY A 121 13.62 16.00 -5.56
C GLY A 121 12.73 15.22 -6.52
N ALA A 122 11.74 14.51 -5.99
CA ALA A 122 10.76 13.84 -6.84
C ALA A 122 9.83 14.85 -7.55
N ASN A 123 9.36 14.48 -8.74
CA ASN A 123 8.36 15.26 -9.46
C ASN A 123 7.01 15.19 -8.75
N VAL A 124 6.29 16.31 -8.72
CA VAL A 124 4.91 16.34 -8.22
C VAL A 124 3.98 16.24 -9.41
N VAL A 125 3.15 15.20 -9.48
CA VAL A 125 2.14 15.06 -10.54
C VAL A 125 0.80 15.57 -10.02
N VAL A 126 0.22 16.54 -10.71
CA VAL A 126 -1.13 17.01 -10.44
C VAL A 126 -2.00 16.76 -11.67
N GLU A 127 -3.13 16.12 -11.45
CA GLU A 127 -4.14 15.93 -12.47
C GLU A 127 -5.07 17.15 -12.51
N VAL A 128 -5.24 17.73 -13.69
CA VAL A 128 -6.06 18.92 -13.89
C VAL A 128 -7.23 18.57 -14.78
N ASP A 129 -8.44 18.67 -14.23
CA ASP A 129 -9.68 18.48 -14.99
C ASP A 129 -9.92 19.67 -15.94
N LEU A 130 -9.97 19.37 -17.23
CA LEU A 130 -10.25 20.31 -18.31
C LEU A 130 -11.56 19.92 -19.01
N THR A 131 -12.38 20.94 -19.32
CA THR A 131 -13.55 20.73 -20.17
C THR A 131 -13.14 20.61 -21.65
N ALA A 132 -14.01 20.06 -22.49
CA ALA A 132 -13.75 19.93 -23.94
C ALA A 132 -13.45 21.28 -24.60
N ALA A 133 -14.14 22.35 -24.19
CA ALA A 133 -13.89 23.70 -24.68
C ALA A 133 -12.50 24.21 -24.27
N GLN A 134 -12.14 24.01 -22.99
CA GLN A 134 -10.83 24.40 -22.44
C GLN A 134 -9.66 23.64 -23.07
N ALA A 135 -9.85 22.36 -23.35
CA ALA A 135 -8.89 21.55 -24.09
C ALA A 135 -8.65 22.09 -25.50
N LYS A 136 -9.71 22.51 -26.20
CA LYS A 136 -9.65 23.05 -27.56
C LYS A 136 -9.05 24.45 -27.63
N GLU A 137 -9.46 25.35 -26.75
CA GLU A 137 -9.06 26.77 -26.76
C GLU A 137 -7.76 27.05 -26.01
N GLY A 138 -7.33 26.10 -25.17
CA GLY A 138 -6.24 26.30 -24.20
C GLY A 138 -6.77 26.86 -22.89
N ALA A 139 -6.13 26.51 -21.78
CA ALA A 139 -6.59 26.90 -20.46
C ALA A 139 -5.44 27.13 -19.48
N LYS A 140 -5.59 28.16 -18.64
CA LYS A 140 -4.72 28.40 -17.50
C LYS A 140 -5.44 27.96 -16.23
N ARG A 141 -4.86 27.04 -15.47
CA ARG A 141 -5.45 26.51 -14.24
C ARG A 141 -4.49 26.75 -13.07
N ALA A 142 -4.95 27.49 -12.08
CA ALA A 142 -4.26 27.59 -10.80
C ALA A 142 -4.51 26.31 -10.00
N VAL A 143 -3.43 25.73 -9.50
CA VAL A 143 -3.44 24.49 -8.73
C VAL A 143 -2.69 24.73 -7.43
N THR A 144 -3.35 24.43 -6.33
CA THR A 144 -2.75 24.40 -4.99
C THR A 144 -2.33 22.97 -4.70
N TYR A 145 -1.04 22.75 -4.42
CA TYR A 145 -0.49 21.42 -4.16
C TYR A 145 0.52 21.47 -3.01
N ARG A 146 0.73 20.32 -2.38
CA ARG A 146 1.73 20.18 -1.32
C ARG A 146 3.05 19.73 -1.93
N ARG A 147 4.12 20.45 -1.61
CA ARG A 147 5.48 20.07 -1.97
C ARG A 147 6.41 20.19 -0.77
N TYR A 148 7.59 19.63 -0.93
CA TYR A 148 8.67 19.82 0.03
C TYR A 148 9.55 20.92 -0.51
N GLU A 149 9.78 21.97 0.27
CA GLU A 149 10.77 23.00 -0.06
C GLU A 149 12.02 22.81 0.80
N SER A 150 13.14 23.36 0.33
CA SER A 150 14.38 23.41 1.11
C SER A 150 14.11 24.16 2.41
N CYS A 151 14.50 23.56 3.54
CA CYS A 151 14.32 24.20 4.85
C CYS A 151 15.00 25.57 4.87
N SER A 152 14.29 26.63 5.27
CA SER A 152 14.82 27.99 5.29
C SER A 152 16.00 28.17 6.26
N HIS A 153 16.09 27.35 7.32
CA HIS A 153 17.12 27.46 8.35
C HIS A 153 18.42 26.73 8.01
N CYS A 154 18.35 25.59 7.30
CA CYS A 154 19.55 24.81 6.92
C CYS A 154 19.79 24.76 5.41
N HIS A 155 18.95 25.44 4.62
CA HIS A 155 19.06 25.52 3.16
C HIS A 155 19.17 24.17 2.44
N GLY A 156 18.61 23.10 3.00
CA GLY A 156 18.64 21.76 2.41
C GLY A 156 19.72 20.81 2.95
N SER A 157 20.63 21.27 3.80
CA SER A 157 21.74 20.45 4.35
C SER A 157 21.32 19.50 5.49
N GLY A 158 20.12 19.71 6.05
CA GLY A 158 19.63 18.96 7.21
C GLY A 158 20.33 19.30 8.53
N SER A 159 21.42 20.08 8.52
CA SER A 159 22.24 20.40 9.68
C SER A 159 22.35 21.90 9.95
N VAL A 160 22.55 22.26 11.21
CA VAL A 160 22.84 23.65 11.61
C VAL A 160 24.34 23.94 11.65
N SER A 161 25.16 22.90 11.83
CA SER A 161 26.62 22.99 11.86
C SER A 161 27.20 23.35 10.49
N THR A 162 28.37 24.01 10.49
CA THR A 162 29.20 24.21 9.29
C THR A 162 29.69 22.88 8.73
N ASP A 163 29.99 21.92 9.61
CA ASP A 163 30.31 20.54 9.25
C ASP A 163 29.00 19.78 9.09
N HIS A 164 28.42 19.85 7.88
CA HIS A 164 27.08 19.34 7.61
C HIS A 164 26.93 17.82 7.79
N ALA A 165 28.03 17.08 7.71
CA ALA A 165 28.07 15.63 7.77
C ALA A 165 29.27 15.12 8.57
N LYS A 166 29.05 14.09 9.39
CA LYS A 166 30.08 13.31 10.09
C LYS A 166 30.11 11.88 9.54
N THR A 167 31.25 11.20 9.64
CA THR A 167 31.35 9.79 9.30
C THR A 167 30.44 8.97 10.19
N CYS A 168 29.67 8.04 9.61
CA CYS A 168 28.75 7.19 10.37
C CYS A 168 29.53 6.33 11.37
N PRO A 169 29.23 6.40 12.69
CA PRO A 169 29.97 5.65 13.71
C PRO A 169 29.70 4.14 13.63
N THR A 170 28.52 3.71 13.17
CA THR A 170 28.15 2.28 13.11
C THR A 170 28.90 1.51 12.02
N CYS A 171 29.07 2.12 10.84
CA CYS A 171 29.71 1.46 9.69
C CYS A 171 31.12 1.99 9.39
N GLY A 172 31.60 2.99 10.14
CA GLY A 172 32.89 3.63 9.90
C GLY A 172 33.01 4.29 8.52
N GLY A 173 31.90 4.64 7.88
CA GLY A 173 31.88 5.22 6.54
C GLY A 173 31.65 4.23 5.39
N THR A 174 31.53 2.93 5.66
CA THR A 174 31.37 1.91 4.61
C THR A 174 29.96 1.82 4.03
N GLY A 175 28.94 2.36 4.71
CA GLY A 175 27.54 2.33 4.27
C GLY A 175 26.83 0.98 4.47
N SER A 176 27.57 -0.06 4.84
CA SER A 176 27.06 -1.42 5.06
C SER A 176 27.63 -2.00 6.33
N ILE A 177 26.88 -2.91 6.96
CA ILE A 177 27.37 -3.70 8.08
C ILE A 177 27.32 -5.18 7.70
N ASP A 178 28.37 -5.90 8.06
CA ASP A 178 28.49 -7.33 7.83
C ASP A 178 27.92 -8.06 9.03
N VAL A 179 26.84 -8.82 8.82
CA VAL A 179 26.22 -9.65 9.86
C VAL A 179 26.70 -11.07 9.67
N ASP A 180 27.54 -11.53 10.60
CA ASP A 180 28.03 -12.90 10.62
C ASP A 180 26.91 -13.84 11.12
N MET A 181 26.34 -14.62 10.20
CA MET A 181 25.33 -15.64 10.51
C MET A 181 25.94 -17.04 10.61
N ALA A 182 27.27 -17.16 10.63
CA ALA A 182 27.96 -18.43 10.76
C ALA A 182 27.59 -19.18 12.04
N SER A 183 27.26 -18.47 13.12
CA SER A 183 26.94 -19.04 14.44
C SER A 183 25.56 -19.68 14.54
N LEU A 184 24.60 -19.34 13.67
CA LEU A 184 23.20 -19.79 13.80
C LEU A 184 22.77 -20.82 12.73
N PHE A 185 23.31 -20.75 11.50
CA PHE A 185 22.89 -21.61 10.38
C PHE A 185 24.01 -22.02 9.42
N GLY A 186 25.29 -21.71 9.73
CA GLY A 186 26.42 -22.02 8.83
C GLY A 186 26.39 -21.29 7.48
N MET A 187 25.50 -20.30 7.32
CA MET A 187 25.31 -19.52 6.09
C MET A 187 26.12 -18.21 6.11
N GLY A 188 27.45 -18.31 6.12
CA GLY A 188 28.38 -17.20 5.81
C GLY A 188 28.09 -15.84 6.46
N VAL A 189 28.58 -14.77 5.81
CA VAL A 189 28.41 -13.37 6.22
C VAL A 189 27.41 -12.70 5.29
N LEU A 190 26.34 -12.12 5.85
CA LEU A 190 25.35 -11.36 5.10
C LEU A 190 25.66 -9.86 5.21
N LYS A 191 25.93 -9.23 4.07
CA LYS A 191 26.12 -7.78 3.99
C LYS A 191 24.76 -7.09 3.94
N MET A 192 24.46 -6.27 4.95
CA MET A 192 23.23 -5.48 5.01
C MET A 192 23.53 -3.98 4.97
N VAL A 193 22.58 -3.18 4.47
CA VAL A 193 22.71 -1.71 4.44
C VAL A 193 22.68 -1.18 5.87
N CYS A 194 23.61 -0.28 6.21
CA CYS A 194 23.69 0.30 7.55
C CYS A 194 22.41 1.12 7.85
N PRO A 195 21.68 0.82 8.93
CA PRO A 195 20.40 1.46 9.23
C PRO A 195 20.52 2.92 9.70
N GLU A 196 21.68 3.33 10.22
CA GLU A 196 21.89 4.72 10.69
C GLU A 196 22.17 5.70 9.55
N CYS A 197 22.94 5.27 8.54
CA CYS A 197 23.32 6.12 7.42
C CYS A 197 22.60 5.76 6.12
N ALA A 198 21.72 4.76 6.13
CA ALA A 198 20.95 4.28 4.98
C ALA A 198 21.82 4.04 3.73
N GLY A 199 23.05 3.55 3.90
CA GLY A 199 23.98 3.31 2.79
C GLY A 199 24.95 4.44 2.47
N SER A 200 24.74 5.66 3.00
CA SER A 200 25.56 6.83 2.66
C SER A 200 26.98 6.83 3.22
N GLY A 201 27.21 6.07 4.30
CA GLY A 201 28.43 6.16 5.10
C GLY A 201 28.55 7.44 5.95
N ARG A 202 27.60 8.38 5.86
CA ARG A 202 27.63 9.67 6.55
C ARG A 202 26.32 9.96 7.28
N VAL A 203 26.43 10.63 8.42
CA VAL A 203 25.27 11.07 9.20
C VAL A 203 25.30 12.58 9.35
N VAL A 204 24.12 13.20 9.38
CA VAL A 204 23.93 14.62 9.66
C VAL A 204 24.49 14.90 11.06
N ALA A 205 25.41 15.84 11.16
CA ALA A 205 26.18 16.09 12.38
C ALA A 205 25.31 16.61 13.54
N ASP A 206 24.62 17.72 13.28
CA ASP A 206 23.74 18.40 14.24
C ASP A 206 22.40 18.68 13.54
N PRO A 207 21.35 17.85 13.75
CA PRO A 207 20.12 17.94 12.99
C PRO A 207 19.39 19.26 13.23
N CYS A 208 18.90 19.87 12.15
CA CYS A 208 18.16 21.12 12.23
C CYS A 208 16.85 20.96 13.00
N PRO A 209 16.54 21.83 13.99
CA PRO A 209 15.34 21.70 14.82
C PRO A 209 14.04 21.89 14.05
N GLN A 210 14.06 22.65 12.94
CA GLN A 210 12.87 22.93 12.14
C GLN A 210 12.46 21.76 11.22
N CYS A 211 13.44 21.05 10.63
CA CYS A 211 13.18 19.95 9.71
C CYS A 211 13.55 18.56 10.27
N GLY A 212 14.05 18.50 11.50
CA GLY A 212 14.42 17.26 12.18
C GLY A 212 15.57 16.50 11.52
N GLY A 213 16.42 17.18 10.73
CA GLY A 213 17.51 16.53 9.97
C GLY A 213 17.20 16.21 8.51
N SER A 214 15.94 16.33 8.07
CA SER A 214 15.54 15.96 6.69
C SER A 214 15.98 16.94 5.61
N GLY A 215 16.34 18.18 5.98
CA GLY A 215 16.68 19.25 5.04
C GLY A 215 15.49 19.86 4.30
N ARG A 216 14.27 19.32 4.46
CA ARG A 216 13.07 19.73 3.73
C ARG A 216 11.92 20.06 4.68
N THR A 217 11.04 20.95 4.27
CA THR A 217 9.81 21.31 5.01
C THR A 217 8.61 21.24 4.09
N ALA A 218 7.51 20.65 4.58
CA ALA A 218 6.26 20.57 3.81
C ALA A 218 5.61 21.95 3.73
N VAL A 219 5.33 22.40 2.52
CA VAL A 219 4.66 23.67 2.24
C VAL A 219 3.57 23.47 1.19
N THR A 220 2.56 24.32 1.26
CA THR A 220 1.51 24.37 0.24
C THR A 220 1.86 25.47 -0.74
N SER A 221 2.07 25.12 -2.01
CA SER A 221 2.46 26.04 -3.06
C SER A 221 1.33 26.14 -4.09
N GLU A 222 1.19 27.32 -4.69
CA GLU A 222 0.27 27.57 -5.79
C GLU A 222 1.06 27.77 -7.07
N ALA A 223 0.68 27.06 -8.13
CA ALA A 223 1.25 27.24 -9.46
C ALA A 223 0.14 27.32 -10.51
N VAL A 224 0.36 28.16 -11.51
CA VAL A 224 -0.51 28.24 -12.68
C VAL A 224 0.07 27.33 -13.76
N ILE A 225 -0.70 26.31 -14.13
CA ILE A 225 -0.37 25.39 -15.23
C ILE A 225 -1.10 25.88 -16.47
N GLU A 226 -0.34 26.18 -17.52
CA GLU A 226 -0.86 26.64 -18.81
C GLU A 226 -0.86 25.47 -19.80
N PHE A 227 -2.06 25.07 -20.22
CA PHE A 227 -2.26 24.06 -21.25
C PHE A 227 -2.48 24.74 -22.61
N PRO A 228 -1.68 24.40 -23.64
CA PRO A 228 -1.84 24.98 -24.97
C PRO A 228 -3.16 24.56 -25.63
N ALA A 229 -3.59 25.32 -26.63
CA ALA A 229 -4.78 24.97 -27.42
C ALA A 229 -4.58 23.61 -28.13
N GLY A 230 -5.63 22.78 -28.15
CA GLY A 230 -5.58 21.42 -28.69
C GLY A 230 -4.94 20.40 -27.76
N THR A 231 -4.94 20.66 -26.44
CA THR A 231 -4.51 19.68 -25.43
C THR A 231 -5.48 18.51 -25.39
N HIS A 232 -4.97 17.29 -25.37
CA HIS A 232 -5.74 16.06 -25.25
C HIS A 232 -5.61 15.41 -23.86
N ASP A 233 -6.51 14.48 -23.58
CA ASP A 233 -6.42 13.67 -22.36
C ASP A 233 -5.11 12.88 -22.30
N GLY A 234 -4.36 13.06 -21.20
CA GLY A 234 -3.07 12.43 -20.97
C GLY A 234 -1.86 13.31 -21.29
N ASP A 235 -2.07 14.46 -21.93
CA ASP A 235 -0.99 15.41 -22.20
C ASP A 235 -0.38 15.94 -20.90
N VAL A 236 0.92 16.22 -20.95
CA VAL A 236 1.71 16.57 -19.77
C VAL A 236 2.42 17.91 -20.00
N VAL A 237 2.14 18.86 -19.12
CA VAL A 237 2.86 20.14 -19.04
C VAL A 237 3.79 20.10 -17.84
N ARG A 238 5.06 20.47 -18.06
CA ARG A 238 6.09 20.41 -17.02
C ARG A 238 6.62 21.80 -16.68
N ILE A 239 6.57 22.14 -15.40
CA ILE A 239 7.12 23.38 -14.85
C ILE A 239 8.37 23.03 -14.03
N LYS A 240 9.52 23.50 -14.49
CA LYS A 240 10.82 23.15 -13.91
C LYS A 240 10.98 23.69 -12.49
N GLY A 241 11.53 22.89 -11.57
CA GLY A 241 11.86 23.31 -10.20
C GLY A 241 10.66 23.57 -9.27
N MET A 242 9.45 23.29 -9.75
CA MET A 242 8.21 23.43 -8.98
C MET A 242 7.78 22.13 -8.28
N GLY A 243 8.57 21.05 -8.39
CA GLY A 243 8.35 19.78 -7.68
C GLY A 243 8.87 19.81 -6.23
N HIS A 244 9.21 18.64 -5.70
CA HIS A 244 9.86 18.56 -4.39
C HIS A 244 11.30 19.08 -4.48
N ALA A 245 11.79 19.78 -3.47
CA ALA A 245 13.18 20.19 -3.37
C ALA A 245 14.10 18.96 -3.27
N GLY A 246 15.36 19.08 -3.69
CA GLY A 246 16.41 18.09 -3.43
C GLY A 246 16.88 18.13 -1.97
N THR A 247 17.70 17.17 -1.53
CA THR A 247 18.44 17.23 -0.25
C THR A 247 19.93 17.36 -0.52
N ASN A 248 20.66 17.97 0.42
CA ASN A 248 22.14 18.02 0.43
C ASN A 248 22.75 18.53 -0.88
N GLY A 249 22.14 19.55 -1.50
CA GLY A 249 22.60 20.16 -2.75
C GLY A 249 22.12 19.48 -4.03
N ALA A 250 21.33 18.41 -3.94
CA ALA A 250 20.71 17.79 -5.11
C ALA A 250 19.64 18.69 -5.75
N ALA A 251 19.39 18.47 -7.04
CA ALA A 251 18.39 19.22 -7.81
C ALA A 251 16.96 18.95 -7.30
N GLY A 252 16.10 19.96 -7.41
CA GLY A 252 14.66 19.81 -7.18
C GLY A 252 13.98 19.14 -8.38
N GLY A 253 12.86 18.47 -8.10
CA GLY A 253 11.98 17.92 -9.12
C GLY A 253 11.11 18.98 -9.78
N ASP A 254 10.34 18.53 -10.75
CA ASP A 254 9.43 19.36 -11.55
C ASP A 254 7.98 19.18 -11.11
N LEU A 255 7.15 20.20 -11.35
CA LEU A 255 5.70 20.06 -11.30
C LEU A 255 5.21 19.58 -12.66
N VAL A 256 4.42 18.51 -12.64
CA VAL A 256 3.95 17.80 -13.82
C VAL A 256 2.42 17.87 -13.82
N GLY A 257 1.86 18.78 -14.60
CA GLY A 257 0.43 18.90 -14.82
C GLY A 257 -0.03 17.91 -15.88
N ARG A 258 -0.82 16.90 -15.50
CA ARG A 258 -1.46 15.98 -16.44
C ARG A 258 -2.86 16.46 -16.76
N ALA A 259 -3.12 16.73 -18.04
CA ALA A 259 -4.45 17.09 -18.51
C ALA A 259 -5.38 15.88 -18.41
N ARG A 260 -6.53 16.09 -17.77
CA ARG A 260 -7.62 15.11 -17.71
C ARG A 260 -8.82 15.70 -18.42
N VAL A 261 -9.19 15.12 -19.56
CA VAL A 261 -10.34 15.56 -20.38
C VAL A 261 -11.38 14.45 -20.36
N SER A 262 -12.32 14.54 -19.43
CA SER A 262 -13.35 13.50 -19.20
C SER A 262 -14.21 13.21 -20.43
N SER A 263 -14.38 14.19 -21.33
CA SER A 263 -15.13 13.98 -22.57
C SER A 263 -14.43 13.05 -23.57
N GLU A 264 -13.11 12.93 -23.52
CA GLU A 264 -12.32 12.11 -24.45
C GLU A 264 -12.04 10.69 -23.92
N ARG A 265 -12.22 10.45 -22.62
CA ARG A 265 -11.98 9.14 -22.01
C ARG A 265 -13.14 8.20 -22.29
N LEU A 266 -12.79 6.98 -22.70
CA LEU A 266 -13.73 5.88 -22.81
C LEU A 266 -13.61 5.06 -21.53
N GLU A 267 -14.56 5.22 -20.59
CA GLU A 267 -14.51 4.55 -19.29
C GLU A 267 -15.79 3.79 -18.97
N GLY A 268 -15.67 2.87 -18.00
CA GLY A 268 -16.79 2.19 -17.39
C GLY A 268 -17.67 1.43 -18.39
N ARG A 269 -18.96 1.81 -18.43
CA ARG A 269 -19.98 1.08 -19.20
C ARG A 269 -19.76 1.18 -20.70
N ALA A 270 -19.40 2.35 -21.24
CA ALA A 270 -19.21 2.48 -22.68
C ALA A 270 -18.02 1.64 -23.19
N ALA A 271 -16.89 1.64 -22.46
CA ALA A 271 -15.73 0.82 -22.81
C ALA A 271 -16.07 -0.68 -22.87
N ASN A 272 -16.78 -1.17 -21.85
CA ASN A 272 -17.27 -2.54 -21.81
C ASN A 272 -18.29 -2.81 -22.93
N GLY A 273 -19.18 -1.86 -23.22
CA GLY A 273 -20.15 -1.96 -24.31
C GLY A 273 -19.48 -2.12 -25.67
N PHE A 274 -18.48 -1.29 -26.01
CA PHE A 274 -17.69 -1.44 -27.25
C PHE A 274 -16.98 -2.79 -27.30
N TYR A 275 -16.38 -3.24 -26.20
CA TYR A 275 -15.72 -4.54 -26.12
C TYR A 275 -16.72 -5.68 -26.35
N THR A 276 -17.87 -5.68 -25.67
CA THR A 276 -18.91 -6.70 -25.80
C THR A 276 -19.48 -6.74 -27.21
N VAL A 277 -19.78 -5.60 -27.81
CA VAL A 277 -20.22 -5.53 -29.22
C VAL A 277 -19.14 -6.09 -30.14
N GLY A 278 -17.87 -5.73 -29.89
CA GLY A 278 -16.71 -6.29 -30.57
C GLY A 278 -16.68 -7.82 -30.52
N VAL A 279 -16.79 -8.40 -29.32
CA VAL A 279 -16.76 -9.86 -29.12
C VAL A 279 -17.90 -10.55 -29.89
N MET A 280 -19.09 -9.95 -29.95
CA MET A 280 -20.26 -10.56 -30.60
C MET A 280 -20.23 -10.48 -32.14
N LEU A 281 -19.55 -9.48 -32.72
CA LEU A 281 -19.50 -9.27 -34.18
C LEU A 281 -19.01 -10.50 -34.97
N PRO A 282 -17.88 -11.15 -34.61
CA PRO A 282 -17.43 -12.37 -35.27
C PRO A 282 -18.48 -13.50 -35.24
N PHE A 283 -19.14 -13.73 -34.11
CA PHE A 283 -20.16 -14.78 -34.00
C PHE A 283 -21.36 -14.51 -34.91
N LEU A 284 -21.82 -13.26 -34.97
CA LEU A 284 -22.91 -12.87 -35.87
C LEU A 284 -22.51 -13.00 -37.35
N LEU A 285 -21.28 -12.62 -37.71
CA LEU A 285 -20.76 -12.79 -39.06
C LEU A 285 -20.68 -14.28 -39.45
N PHE A 286 -20.08 -15.13 -38.61
CA PHE A 286 -20.01 -16.57 -38.87
C PHE A 286 -21.39 -17.22 -38.98
N SER A 287 -22.34 -16.79 -38.13
CA SER A 287 -23.73 -17.25 -38.18
C SER A 287 -24.39 -16.89 -39.53
N ALA A 288 -24.21 -15.66 -40.01
CA ALA A 288 -24.75 -15.22 -41.29
C ALA A 288 -24.17 -15.99 -42.48
N PHE A 289 -22.87 -16.33 -42.46
CA PHE A 289 -22.22 -17.07 -43.55
C PHE A 289 -22.56 -18.57 -43.58
N THR A 290 -22.63 -19.21 -42.41
CA THR A 290 -22.78 -20.67 -42.35
C THR A 290 -24.24 -21.11 -42.35
N GLY A 291 -25.19 -20.23 -42.01
CA GLY A 291 -26.60 -20.59 -41.83
C GLY A 291 -26.86 -21.57 -40.68
N VAL A 292 -25.80 -22.00 -39.99
CA VAL A 292 -25.86 -22.84 -38.80
C VAL A 292 -26.05 -21.89 -37.61
N PHE A 293 -27.02 -22.23 -36.76
CA PHE A 293 -27.31 -21.58 -35.48
C PHE A 293 -28.33 -20.42 -35.46
N SER A 294 -29.61 -20.74 -35.68
CA SER A 294 -30.71 -19.91 -35.16
C SER A 294 -30.67 -19.76 -33.63
N LEU A 295 -30.13 -20.75 -32.91
CA LEU A 295 -30.00 -20.73 -31.45
C LEU A 295 -28.87 -19.82 -30.93
N PHE A 296 -27.71 -19.74 -31.61
CA PHE A 296 -26.62 -18.85 -31.17
C PHE A 296 -26.89 -17.40 -31.53
N ALA A 297 -27.65 -17.11 -32.59
CA ALA A 297 -28.09 -15.76 -32.89
C ALA A 297 -28.86 -15.16 -31.69
N LEU A 298 -29.73 -15.93 -31.05
CA LEU A 298 -30.45 -15.53 -29.83
C LEU A 298 -29.51 -15.29 -28.64
N ILE A 299 -28.52 -16.16 -28.44
CA ILE A 299 -27.53 -16.02 -27.35
C ILE A 299 -26.62 -14.80 -27.56
N CYS A 300 -26.27 -14.47 -28.81
CA CYS A 300 -25.45 -13.31 -29.14
C CYS A 300 -26.25 -12.00 -29.12
N LEU A 301 -27.57 -12.06 -29.34
CA LEU A 301 -28.44 -10.88 -29.38
C LEU A 301 -28.55 -10.21 -28.01
N VAL A 302 -28.64 -10.99 -26.92
CA VAL A 302 -28.74 -10.43 -25.56
C VAL A 302 -27.49 -9.61 -25.17
N PRO A 303 -26.25 -10.14 -25.27
CA PRO A 303 -25.05 -9.36 -25.02
C PRO A 303 -24.84 -8.21 -26.02
N LEU A 304 -25.27 -8.38 -27.28
CA LEU A 304 -25.18 -7.30 -28.28
C LEU A 304 -26.08 -6.12 -27.89
N VAL A 305 -27.36 -6.38 -27.56
CA VAL A 305 -28.30 -5.34 -27.13
C VAL A 305 -27.84 -4.71 -25.81
N MET A 306 -27.34 -5.52 -24.88
CA MET A 306 -26.74 -5.01 -23.64
C MET A 306 -25.53 -4.12 -23.93
N GLY A 307 -24.63 -4.54 -24.82
CA GLY A 307 -23.44 -3.77 -25.20
C GLY A 307 -23.80 -2.44 -25.88
N ILE A 308 -24.76 -2.45 -26.80
CA ILE A 308 -25.29 -1.23 -27.43
C ILE A 308 -25.95 -0.32 -26.38
N GLY A 309 -26.75 -0.88 -25.47
CA GLY A 309 -27.37 -0.13 -24.37
C GLY A 309 -26.33 0.52 -23.45
N MET A 310 -25.23 -0.17 -23.17
CA MET A 310 -24.11 0.37 -22.38
C MET A 310 -23.40 1.52 -23.09
N ILE A 311 -23.22 1.46 -24.42
CA ILE A 311 -22.68 2.57 -25.23
C ILE A 311 -23.66 3.76 -25.25
N ALA A 312 -24.94 3.49 -25.48
CA ALA A 312 -25.97 4.52 -25.55
C ALA A 312 -26.19 5.24 -24.22
N SER A 313 -25.97 4.55 -23.10
CA SER A 313 -26.13 5.12 -21.75
C SER A 313 -25.12 6.22 -21.39
N ASP A 314 -24.06 6.41 -22.19
CA ASP A 314 -22.96 7.34 -21.92
C ASP A 314 -22.97 8.60 -22.81
N ASP A 315 -24.17 8.99 -23.25
CA ASP A 315 -24.45 10.16 -24.10
C ASP A 315 -23.56 10.22 -25.35
N ALA A 316 -23.50 9.10 -26.08
CA ALA A 316 -22.59 8.88 -27.21
C ALA A 316 -22.71 9.91 -28.35
N LEU A 317 -23.82 10.66 -28.43
CA LEU A 317 -24.10 11.65 -29.48
C LEU A 317 -23.33 12.96 -29.30
N HIS A 318 -22.99 13.32 -28.06
CA HIS A 318 -22.25 14.56 -27.76
C HIS A 318 -20.74 14.33 -27.58
N ARG A 319 -20.26 13.10 -27.83
CA ARG A 319 -18.86 12.72 -27.63
C ARG A 319 -17.98 13.12 -28.83
N PRO A 320 -16.73 13.55 -28.58
CA PRO A 320 -15.81 13.95 -29.64
C PRO A 320 -15.39 12.75 -30.50
N SER A 321 -14.88 13.02 -31.71
CA SER A 321 -14.42 11.98 -32.64
C SER A 321 -13.32 11.09 -32.06
N LEU A 322 -12.50 11.61 -31.14
CA LEU A 322 -11.46 10.86 -30.44
C LEU A 322 -12.05 9.75 -29.54
N TRP A 323 -13.19 10.01 -28.90
CA TRP A 323 -13.90 9.03 -28.08
C TRP A 323 -14.37 7.85 -28.93
N TRP A 324 -14.92 8.13 -30.13
CA TRP A 324 -15.30 7.10 -31.09
C TRP A 324 -14.10 6.32 -31.65
N LYS A 325 -12.94 6.98 -31.88
CA LYS A 325 -11.71 6.27 -32.27
C LYS A 325 -11.23 5.31 -31.17
N ARG A 326 -11.25 5.74 -29.91
CA ARG A 326 -10.93 4.88 -28.74
C ARG A 326 -11.95 3.73 -28.61
N GLY A 327 -13.25 4.02 -28.80
CA GLY A 327 -14.32 3.03 -28.85
C GLY A 327 -14.12 1.98 -29.95
N LEU A 328 -13.76 2.42 -31.16
CA LEU A 328 -13.46 1.52 -32.27
C LEU A 328 -12.25 0.63 -32.00
N SER A 329 -11.19 1.17 -31.39
CA SER A 329 -10.03 0.37 -30.96
C SER A 329 -10.44 -0.72 -29.95
N GLN A 330 -11.31 -0.38 -29.00
CA GLN A 330 -11.81 -1.34 -28.02
C GLN A 330 -12.75 -2.40 -28.65
N LEU A 331 -13.56 -1.99 -29.62
CA LEU A 331 -14.40 -2.88 -30.42
C LEU A 331 -13.54 -3.85 -31.24
N LEU A 332 -12.47 -3.37 -31.89
CA LEU A 332 -11.54 -4.21 -32.64
C LEU A 332 -10.84 -5.22 -31.73
N ASN A 333 -10.40 -4.81 -30.53
CA ASN A 333 -9.83 -5.72 -29.54
C ASN A 333 -10.85 -6.80 -29.12
N GLY A 334 -12.09 -6.38 -28.86
CA GLY A 334 -13.20 -7.31 -28.63
C GLY A 334 -13.41 -8.28 -29.80
N ALA A 335 -13.37 -7.80 -31.04
CA ALA A 335 -13.56 -8.61 -32.24
C ALA A 335 -12.43 -9.62 -32.46
N VAL A 336 -11.17 -9.27 -32.17
CA VAL A 336 -10.05 -10.22 -32.23
C VAL A 336 -10.24 -11.34 -31.20
N ASN A 337 -10.61 -10.99 -29.97
CA ASN A 337 -10.89 -12.00 -28.94
C ASN A 337 -12.11 -12.86 -29.28
N GLY A 338 -13.19 -12.23 -29.77
CA GLY A 338 -14.39 -12.92 -30.22
C GLY A 338 -14.12 -13.89 -31.37
N LEU A 339 -13.28 -13.49 -32.34
CA LEU A 339 -12.85 -14.34 -33.45
C LEU A 339 -12.09 -15.57 -32.95
N PHE A 340 -11.17 -15.38 -31.99
CA PHE A 340 -10.45 -16.49 -31.37
C PHE A 340 -11.40 -17.49 -30.70
N PHE A 341 -12.37 -17.02 -29.92
CA PHE A 341 -13.38 -17.88 -29.30
C PHE A 341 -14.30 -18.56 -30.31
N ALA A 342 -14.70 -17.85 -31.37
CA ALA A 342 -15.53 -18.40 -32.44
C ALA A 342 -14.81 -19.56 -33.15
N LEU A 343 -13.52 -19.41 -33.47
CA LEU A 343 -12.72 -20.46 -34.09
C LEU A 343 -12.58 -21.68 -33.18
N ILE A 344 -12.34 -21.48 -31.89
CA ILE A 344 -12.30 -22.58 -30.90
C ILE A 344 -13.63 -23.33 -30.86
N MET A 345 -14.75 -22.61 -30.84
CA MET A 345 -16.09 -23.22 -30.84
C MET A 345 -16.37 -24.03 -32.11
N VAL A 346 -15.98 -23.51 -33.28
CA VAL A 346 -16.07 -24.25 -34.56
C VAL A 346 -15.21 -25.50 -34.54
N TRP A 347 -14.01 -25.43 -33.97
CA TRP A 347 -13.13 -26.59 -33.82
C TRP A 347 -13.74 -27.66 -32.92
N PHE A 348 -14.27 -27.28 -31.75
CA PHE A 348 -14.96 -28.21 -30.84
C PHE A 348 -16.19 -28.86 -31.49
N THR A 349 -17.03 -28.08 -32.18
CA THR A 349 -18.22 -28.64 -32.87
C THR A 349 -17.83 -29.57 -34.02
N SER A 350 -16.75 -29.28 -34.74
CA SER A 350 -16.22 -30.15 -35.80
C SER A 350 -15.67 -31.47 -35.27
N CYS A 351 -14.92 -31.45 -34.16
CA CYS A 351 -14.45 -32.67 -33.49
C CYS A 351 -15.60 -33.51 -32.94
N THR A 352 -16.63 -32.86 -32.40
CA THR A 352 -17.80 -33.55 -31.82
C THR A 352 -18.64 -34.20 -32.93
N ASN A 353 -18.90 -33.51 -34.04
CA ASN A 353 -19.60 -34.10 -35.20
C ASN A 353 -18.80 -35.24 -35.85
N GLY A 354 -17.47 -35.14 -35.91
CA GLY A 354 -16.61 -36.23 -36.39
C GLY A 354 -16.69 -37.50 -35.55
N LEU A 355 -16.75 -37.37 -34.22
CA LEU A 355 -16.90 -38.48 -33.28
C LEU A 355 -18.30 -39.14 -33.36
N PHE A 356 -19.35 -38.34 -33.47
CA PHE A 356 -20.73 -38.86 -33.53
C PHE A 356 -21.13 -39.46 -34.90
N LEU A 357 -20.54 -39.01 -36.01
CA LEU A 357 -20.82 -39.54 -37.35
C LEU A 357 -19.87 -40.66 -37.78
N SER A 358 -18.76 -40.88 -37.06
CA SER A 358 -17.82 -41.98 -37.32
C SER A 358 -18.46 -43.39 -37.37
N PRO A 359 -19.41 -43.77 -36.48
CA PRO A 359 -20.04 -45.09 -36.55
C PRO A 359 -21.02 -45.27 -37.71
N TYR A 360 -21.48 -44.18 -38.35
CA TYR A 360 -22.39 -44.23 -39.50
C TYR A 360 -21.69 -44.14 -40.86
N ARG A 361 -20.35 -43.99 -40.87
CA ARG A 361 -19.54 -43.91 -42.11
C ARG A 361 -18.93 -45.26 -42.51
N MET A 362 -19.10 -46.30 -41.69
CA MET A 362 -18.64 -47.68 -41.94
C MET A 362 -19.80 -48.66 -42.21
N MET A 363 -20.98 -48.15 -42.56
CA MET A 363 -22.04 -48.87 -43.26
C MET A 363 -22.20 -48.23 -44.63
#